data_AF-A0A529LHR9-F1
#
_entry.id   AF-A0A529LHR9-F1
#
_cell.length_a   1.000
_cell.length_b   1.000
_cell.length_c   1.000
_cell.angle_alpha   90.00
_cell.angle_beta   90.00
_cell.angle_gamma   90.00
#
_symmetry.space_group_name_H-M   'P 1'
#
loop_
_entity.id
_entity.type
_entity.pdbx_description
1 polymer ?
#
loop_
_entity_poly.entity_id
_entity_poly.type
_entity_poly.pdbx_seq_one_letter_code
_entity_poly.pdbx_strand_id
1 'polypeptide(L)' 'PQMSADAIKSSGAAFRSKGQWYRLNFKCQTAPDHMQVLQFRYKIGDEIPESDWAKYNLYD' A
#
# COMPACT_ATOMS: atom_id res chain seq x y z
N PRO A 1 -3.44 8.84 -2.51
CA PRO A 1 -2.14 8.83 -1.81
C PRO A 1 -1.65 10.26 -1.63
N GLN A 2 -0.84 10.54 -0.62
CA GLN A 2 -0.22 11.84 -0.39
C GLN A 2 1.29 11.71 -0.64
N MET A 3 1.82 12.53 -1.54
CA MET A 3 3.24 12.56 -1.89
C MET A 3 3.90 13.83 -1.36
N SER A 4 5.18 13.69 -1.01
CA SER A 4 6.14 14.73 -0.70
C SER A 4 7.45 14.40 -1.42
N ALA A 5 8.45 15.29 -1.39
CA ALA A 5 9.70 15.11 -2.13
C ALA A 5 10.26 13.68 -2.01
N ASP A 6 10.55 13.24 -0.80
CA ASP A 6 11.20 11.93 -0.55
C ASP A 6 10.31 10.96 0.22
N ALA A 7 9.00 11.17 0.22
CA ALA A 7 8.10 10.29 0.96
C ALA A 7 6.70 10.21 0.37
N ILE A 8 6.09 9.05 0.53
CA ILE A 8 4.70 8.76 0.17
C ILE A 8 3.95 8.18 1.36
N LYS A 9 2.73 8.64 1.57
CA LYS A 9 1.78 8.10 2.54
C LYS A 9 0.51 7.64 1.82
N SER A 10 0.08 6.41 2.06
CA SER A 10 -1.18 5.89 1.53
C SER A 10 -2.00 5.28 2.65
N SER A 11 -3.25 5.70 2.78
CA SER A 11 -4.22 5.19 3.76
C SER A 11 -5.31 4.30 3.12
N GLY A 12 -5.08 3.82 1.91
CA GLY A 12 -6.06 3.06 1.13
C GLY A 12 -5.40 2.22 0.06
N ALA A 13 -4.18 1.74 0.31
CA ALA A 13 -3.55 0.78 -0.57
C ALA A 13 -4.12 -0.63 -0.33
N ALA A 14 -3.84 -1.54 -1.26
CA ALA A 14 -4.11 -2.96 -1.11
C ALA A 14 -2.84 -3.74 -1.43
N PHE A 15 -2.64 -4.89 -0.78
CA PHE A 15 -1.59 -5.83 -1.15
C PHE A 15 -2.15 -7.26 -1.20
N ARG A 16 -1.51 -8.10 -2.02
CA ARG A 16 -1.93 -9.49 -2.23
C ARG A 16 -1.02 -10.45 -1.47
N SER A 17 -1.59 -11.41 -0.78
CA SER A 17 -0.86 -12.49 -0.10
C SER A 17 -1.67 -13.77 -0.09
N LYS A 18 -1.06 -14.88 -0.53
CA LYS A 18 -1.71 -16.21 -0.59
C LYS A 18 -3.07 -16.20 -1.31
N GLY A 19 -3.16 -15.47 -2.42
CA GLY A 19 -4.39 -15.33 -3.22
C GLY A 19 -5.31 -14.21 -2.76
N GLN A 20 -5.25 -13.82 -1.48
CA GLN A 20 -6.19 -12.87 -0.88
C GLN A 20 -5.66 -11.42 -0.87
N TRP A 21 -6.59 -10.46 -0.88
CA TRP A 21 -6.29 -9.03 -0.87
C TRP A 21 -6.57 -8.40 0.49
N TYR A 22 -5.66 -7.56 0.97
CA TYR A 22 -5.77 -6.92 2.28
C TYR A 22 -5.61 -5.41 2.18
N ARG A 23 -6.31 -4.67 3.03
CA ARG A 23 -6.12 -3.22 3.16
C ARG A 23 -4.75 -2.91 3.74
N LEU A 24 -4.12 -1.86 3.22
CA LEU A 24 -2.80 -1.42 3.64
C LEU A 24 -2.78 0.09 3.85
N ASN A 25 -2.32 0.45 5.04
CA ASN A 25 -1.88 1.80 5.34
C ASN A 25 -0.35 1.79 5.41
N PHE A 26 0.32 2.67 4.68
CA PHE A 26 1.77 2.75 4.76
C PHE A 26 2.29 4.18 4.64
N LYS A 27 3.51 4.38 5.15
CA LYS A 27 4.35 5.52 4.92
C LYS A 27 5.74 5.01 4.53
N CYS A 28 6.21 5.43 3.36
CA CYS A 28 7.54 5.17 2.86
C CYS A 28 8.32 6.49 2.80
N GLN A 29 9.58 6.45 3.21
CA GLN A 29 10.53 7.54 3.03
C GLN A 29 11.77 6.98 2.33
N THR A 30 12.22 7.69 1.29
CA THR A 30 13.41 7.35 0.52
C THR A 30 14.54 8.33 0.83
N ALA A 31 15.74 8.01 0.33
CA ALA A 31 16.80 9.00 0.17
C ALA A 31 16.38 10.05 -0.88
N PRO A 32 17.03 11.23 -0.92
CA PRO A 32 16.72 12.29 -1.89
C PRO A 32 16.91 11.90 -3.36
N ASP A 33 17.76 10.90 -3.63
CA ASP A 33 17.94 10.33 -4.97
C ASP A 33 16.89 9.25 -5.30
N HIS A 34 15.99 8.94 -4.36
CA HIS A 34 14.97 7.89 -4.41
C HIS A 34 15.50 6.46 -4.62
N MET A 35 16.81 6.23 -4.50
CA MET A 35 17.44 4.93 -4.78
C MET A 35 17.40 3.98 -3.59
N GLN A 36 17.22 4.51 -2.38
CA GLN A 36 17.17 3.73 -1.15
C GLN A 36 15.92 4.06 -0.34
N VAL A 37 15.24 3.02 0.17
CA VAL A 37 14.19 3.20 1.19
C VAL A 37 14.85 3.33 2.56
N LEU A 38 14.69 4.48 3.20
CA LEU A 38 15.24 4.77 4.52
C LEU A 38 14.31 4.33 5.65
N GLN A 39 12.99 4.43 5.43
CA GLN A 39 12.00 4.01 6.42
C GLN A 39 10.72 3.54 5.74
N PHE A 40 10.24 2.38 6.16
CA PHE A 40 8.95 1.84 5.73
C PHE A 40 8.13 1.45 6.96
N ARG A 41 7.03 2.18 7.19
CA ARG A 41 6.05 1.85 8.23
C ARG A 41 4.76 1.42 7.57
N TYR A 42 4.20 0.31 8.01
CA TYR A 42 2.95 -0.20 7.48
C TYR A 42 2.04 -0.74 8.58
N LYS A 43 0.75 -0.74 8.29
CA LYS A 43 -0.29 -1.40 9.06
C LYS A 43 -1.18 -2.16 8.09
N ILE A 44 -1.25 -3.47 8.29
CA ILE A 44 -2.17 -4.36 7.59
C ILE A 44 -3.54 -4.17 8.24
N GLY A 45 -4.55 -3.90 7.43
CA GLY A 45 -5.95 -3.88 7.83
C GLY A 45 -6.64 -5.18 7.44
N ASP A 46 -7.97 -5.14 7.47
CA ASP A 46 -8.80 -6.30 7.17
C ASP A 46 -8.65 -6.74 5.71
N GLU A 47 -9.01 -8.01 5.47
CA GLU A 47 -9.19 -8.56 4.13
C GLU A 47 -10.22 -7.73 3.34
N ILE A 48 -9.99 -7.60 2.05
CA ILE A 48 -10.91 -6.98 1.11
C ILE A 48 -11.79 -8.11 0.57
N PRO A 49 -13.11 -8.10 0.83
CA PRO A 49 -14.01 -9.13 0.33
C PRO A 49 -13.91 -9.27 -1.20
N GLU A 50 -13.94 -10.50 -1.71
CA GLU A 50 -13.89 -10.79 -3.16
C GLU A 50 -14.96 -10.02 -3.96
N SER A 51 -16.14 -9.81 -3.37
CA SER A 51 -17.22 -9.01 -3.96
C SER A 51 -16.82 -7.56 -4.26
N ASP A 52 -15.83 -7.03 -3.54
CA ASP A 52 -15.31 -5.67 -3.72
C ASP A 52 -14.10 -5.61 -4.67
N TRP A 53 -13.57 -6.74 -5.15
CA TRP A 53 -12.31 -6.74 -5.92
C TRP A 53 -12.44 -5.98 -7.23
N ALA A 54 -13.51 -6.19 -7.98
CA ALA A 54 -13.77 -5.48 -9.24
C ALA A 54 -13.83 -3.95 -9.05
N LYS A 55 -14.37 -3.49 -7.92
CA LYS A 55 -14.45 -2.06 -7.57
C LYS A 55 -13.08 -1.41 -7.42
N TYR A 56 -12.10 -2.19 -6.96
CA TYR A 56 -10.73 -1.74 -6.70
C TYR A 56 -9.73 -2.20 -7.77
N ASN A 57 -10.21 -2.78 -8.88
CA ASN A 57 -9.39 -3.39 -9.94
C ASN A 57 -8.42 -4.47 -9.39
N LEU A 58 -8.88 -5.23 -8.40
CA LEU A 58 -8.14 -6.36 -7.83
C LEU A 58 -8.52 -7.63 -8.59
N TYR A 59 -7.55 -8.54 -8.70
CA TYR A 59 -7.68 -9.76 -9.50
C TYR A 59 -7.41 -11.01 -8.66
N ASP A 60 -8.02 -12.11 -9.09
CA ASP A 60 -7.68 -13.47 -8.65
C ASP A 60 -6.48 -14.04 -9.43
#